data_AF-A0A7K4ILM1-F1
#
_entry.id   AF-A0A7K4ILM1-F1
#
_cell.length_a   1.000
_cell.length_b   1.000
_cell.length_c   1.000
_cell.angle_alpha   90.00
_cell.angle_beta   90.00
_cell.angle_gamma   90.00
#
_symmetry.space_group_name_H-M   'P 1'
#
loop_
_entity.id
_entity.type
_entity.pdbx_description
1 polymer ?
#
loop_
_entity_poly.entity_id
_entity_poly.type
_entity_poly.pdbx_seq_one_letter_code
_entity_poly.pdbx_strand_id
1 'polypeptide(L)'
;MMEIAGSRDSAELRNALRRALAEGSENVRALEGSFRRCVSNLRLGGSGQNLAELSDAIASLALLTELVGQLRTGLLVTDLEARPFSMWQIPSSAEAFQGLVKALEEKDWVFLADLLEYEICPLMLETDKEMSQLSKRLEPRG
;
A
#
# COMPACT_ATOMS: atom_id res chain seq x y z
N MET A 1 -23.65 -6.41 35.78
CA MET A 1 -22.23 -6.00 35.68
C MET A 1 -21.63 -6.63 34.42
N MET A 2 -21.76 -5.97 33.27
CA MET A 2 -21.20 -6.45 32.01
C MET A 2 -20.87 -5.24 31.11
N GLU A 3 -19.92 -4.42 31.55
CA GLU A 3 -19.42 -3.26 30.76
C GLU A 3 -17.88 -3.20 30.68
N ILE A 4 -17.17 -4.19 31.22
CA ILE A 4 -15.69 -4.12 31.32
C ILE A 4 -14.99 -4.86 30.16
N ALA A 5 -15.64 -5.80 29.48
CA ALA A 5 -15.03 -6.56 28.37
C ALA A 5 -14.90 -5.73 27.07
N GLY A 6 -15.89 -4.90 26.73
CA GLY A 6 -15.91 -4.16 25.46
C GLY A 6 -14.87 -3.03 25.34
N SER A 7 -14.35 -2.50 26.45
CA SER A 7 -13.37 -1.41 26.43
C SER A 7 -11.93 -1.91 26.22
N ARG A 8 -11.60 -3.10 26.75
CA ARG A 8 -10.25 -3.67 26.70
C ARG A 8 -9.93 -4.23 25.31
N ASP A 9 -10.87 -4.96 24.72
CA ASP A 9 -10.76 -5.49 23.35
C ASP A 9 -10.68 -4.36 22.31
N SER A 10 -11.37 -3.24 22.55
CA SER A 10 -11.30 -2.05 21.70
C SER A 10 -9.94 -1.35 21.78
N ALA A 11 -9.36 -1.24 22.98
CA ALA A 11 -8.04 -0.64 23.16
C ALA A 11 -6.90 -1.51 22.58
N GLU A 12 -6.99 -2.83 22.72
CA GLU A 12 -6.04 -3.78 22.11
C GLU A 12 -6.12 -3.75 20.59
N LEU A 13 -7.33 -3.75 20.01
CA LEU A 13 -7.53 -3.63 18.57
C LEU A 13 -6.96 -2.30 18.04
N ARG A 14 -7.24 -1.17 18.70
CA ARG A 14 -6.69 0.13 18.31
C ARG A 14 -5.16 0.15 18.34
N ASN A 15 -4.55 -0.44 19.37
CA ASN A 15 -3.09 -0.54 19.47
C ASN A 15 -2.49 -1.47 18.41
N ALA A 16 -3.17 -2.57 18.07
CA ALA A 16 -2.77 -3.46 16.97
C ALA A 16 -2.83 -2.73 15.63
N LEU A 17 -3.94 -2.04 15.34
CA LEU A 17 -4.11 -1.25 14.12
C LEU A 17 -3.08 -0.13 14.03
N ARG A 18 -2.81 0.58 15.13
CA ARG A 18 -1.79 1.65 15.16
C ARG A 18 -0.41 1.15 14.75
N ARG A 19 0.01 0.01 15.30
CA ARG A 19 1.29 -0.64 14.96
C ARG A 19 1.30 -1.10 13.51
N ALA A 20 0.25 -1.79 13.07
CA ALA A 20 0.13 -2.27 11.70
C ALA A 20 0.15 -1.12 10.67
N LEU A 21 -0.46 0.03 10.98
CA LEU A 21 -0.40 1.23 10.13
C LEU A 21 0.98 1.88 10.11
N ALA A 22 1.68 1.91 11.25
CA ALA A 22 3.04 2.46 11.30
C ALA A 22 4.03 1.58 10.53
N GLU A 23 4.00 0.27 10.78
CA GLU A 23 4.82 -0.72 10.06
C GLU A 23 4.45 -0.77 8.57
N GLY A 24 3.16 -0.70 8.25
CA GLY A 24 2.66 -0.62 6.88
C GLY A 24 3.18 0.62 6.14
N SER A 25 3.17 1.78 6.79
CA SER A 25 3.73 3.03 6.25
C SER A 25 5.22 2.89 5.91
N GLU A 26 6.02 2.28 6.78
CA GLU A 26 7.43 2.00 6.51
C GLU A 26 7.62 1.05 5.33
N ASN A 27 6.84 -0.02 5.27
CA ASN A 27 6.88 -1.00 4.18
C ASN A 27 6.47 -0.39 2.83
N VAL A 28 5.46 0.48 2.81
CA VAL A 28 5.03 1.21 1.61
C VAL A 28 6.15 2.12 1.09
N ARG A 29 6.82 2.87 1.96
CA ARG A 29 7.97 3.71 1.57
C ARG A 29 9.13 2.88 1.01
N ALA A 30 9.43 1.74 1.64
CA ALA A 30 10.49 0.85 1.17
C ALA A 30 10.16 0.28 -0.23
N LEU A 31 8.91 -0.12 -0.44
CA LEU A 31 8.43 -0.64 -1.72
C LEU A 31 8.44 0.43 -2.82
N GLU A 32 7.97 1.63 -2.51
CA GLU A 32 7.99 2.78 -3.42
C GLU A 32 9.42 3.09 -3.88
N GLY A 33 10.38 3.10 -2.95
CA GLY A 33 11.79 3.29 -3.26
C GLY A 33 12.35 2.17 -4.15
N SER A 34 11.91 0.92 -3.98
CA SER A 34 12.25 -0.20 -4.87
C SER A 34 11.70 0.01 -6.29
N PHE A 35 10.45 0.47 -6.41
CA PHE A 35 9.87 0.75 -7.73
C PHE A 35 10.57 1.90 -8.45
N ARG A 36 10.94 2.99 -7.76
CA ARG A 36 11.72 4.08 -8.38
C ARG A 36 13.08 3.61 -8.91
N ARG A 37 13.75 2.71 -8.21
CA ARG A 37 14.99 2.08 -8.70
C ARG A 37 14.71 1.24 -9.94
N CYS A 38 13.64 0.45 -9.94
CA CYS A 38 13.23 -0.35 -11.10
C CYS A 38 12.91 0.53 -12.33
N VAL A 39 12.16 1.63 -12.16
CA VAL A 39 11.84 2.59 -13.23
C VAL A 39 13.11 3.12 -13.90
N SER A 40 14.09 3.54 -13.09
CA SER A 40 15.38 4.05 -13.59
C SER A 40 16.12 2.99 -14.40
N ASN A 41 16.08 1.74 -13.94
CA ASN A 41 16.75 0.60 -14.54
C ASN A 41 16.07 0.08 -15.82
N LEU A 42 14.74 0.18 -15.91
CA LEU A 42 13.95 -0.22 -17.08
C LEU A 42 14.25 0.68 -18.28
N ARG A 43 14.37 1.99 -18.06
CA ARG A 43 14.69 2.98 -19.11
C ARG A 43 16.10 2.85 -19.68
N LEU A 44 17.03 2.24 -18.94
CA LEU A 44 18.43 2.06 -19.34
C LEU A 44 18.72 0.72 -20.02
N GLY A 45 17.69 -0.07 -20.37
CA GLY A 45 17.85 -1.29 -21.16
C GLY A 45 18.09 -2.58 -20.37
N GLY A 46 17.71 -2.63 -19.09
CA GLY A 46 17.41 -3.85 -18.31
C GLY A 46 18.44 -5.00 -18.33
N SER A 47 19.20 -5.19 -17.25
CA SER A 47 19.91 -6.45 -17.00
C SER A 47 18.96 -7.54 -16.49
N GLY A 48 19.33 -8.82 -16.58
CA GLY A 48 18.53 -9.93 -16.00
C GLY A 48 18.29 -9.78 -14.48
N GLN A 49 19.18 -9.09 -13.78
CA GLN A 49 19.03 -8.78 -12.36
C GLN A 49 17.96 -7.71 -12.11
N ASN A 50 17.79 -6.75 -13.04
CA ASN A 50 16.76 -5.70 -12.94
C ASN A 50 15.34 -6.30 -13.06
N LEU A 51 15.18 -7.38 -13.83
CA LEU A 51 13.90 -8.09 -13.98
C LEU A 51 13.52 -8.88 -12.71
N ALA A 52 14.50 -9.42 -12.00
CA ALA A 52 14.27 -10.10 -10.72
C ALA A 52 13.80 -9.11 -9.65
N GLU A 53 14.50 -7.97 -9.51
CA GLU A 53 14.11 -6.90 -8.58
C GLU A 53 12.71 -6.35 -8.86
N LEU A 54 12.38 -6.15 -10.14
CA LEU A 54 11.04 -5.75 -10.56
C LEU A 54 10.00 -6.80 -10.20
N SER A 55 10.30 -8.09 -10.40
CA SER A 55 9.39 -9.18 -10.08
C SER A 55 9.09 -9.24 -8.57
N ASP A 56 10.13 -9.08 -7.74
CA ASP A 56 10.00 -9.03 -6.28
C ASP A 56 9.19 -7.81 -5.82
N ALA A 57 9.40 -6.65 -6.46
CA ALA A 57 8.62 -5.44 -6.18
C ALA A 57 7.13 -5.63 -6.53
N ILE A 58 6.83 -6.26 -7.68
CA ILE A 58 5.45 -6.55 -8.09
C ILE A 58 4.79 -7.59 -7.16
N ALA A 59 5.52 -8.62 -6.72
CA ALA A 59 5.01 -9.55 -5.72
C ALA A 59 4.69 -8.82 -4.39
N SER A 60 5.53 -7.88 -3.98
CA SER A 60 5.32 -7.06 -2.79
C SER A 60 4.10 -6.13 -2.92
N LEU A 61 3.75 -5.70 -4.13
CA LEU A 61 2.54 -4.91 -4.40
C LEU A 61 1.25 -5.71 -4.17
N ALA A 62 1.26 -7.02 -4.46
CA ALA A 62 0.14 -7.90 -4.13
C ALA A 62 -0.07 -7.98 -2.61
N LEU A 63 1.01 -8.12 -1.85
CA LEU A 63 0.97 -8.14 -0.38
C LEU A 63 0.47 -6.80 0.19
N LEU A 64 0.88 -5.67 -0.41
CA LEU A 64 0.37 -4.35 -0.01
C LEU A 64 -1.14 -4.24 -0.22
N THR A 65 -1.64 -4.74 -1.35
CA THR A 65 -3.09 -4.72 -1.65
C THR A 65 -3.88 -5.52 -0.61
N GLU A 66 -3.35 -6.68 -0.20
CA GLU A 66 -3.93 -7.49 0.86
C GLU A 66 -3.91 -6.77 2.22
N LEU A 67 -2.76 -6.18 2.60
CA LEU A 67 -2.62 -5.41 3.83
C LEU A 67 -3.62 -4.25 3.89
N VAL A 68 -3.75 -3.48 2.81
CA VAL A 68 -4.73 -2.39 2.70
C VAL A 68 -6.16 -2.91 2.90
N GLY A 69 -6.50 -4.06 2.33
CA GLY A 69 -7.81 -4.70 2.53
C GLY A 69 -8.08 -5.11 3.98
N GLN A 70 -7.08 -5.67 4.65
CA GLN A 70 -7.17 -6.07 6.06
C GLN A 70 -7.28 -4.84 6.98
N LEU A 71 -6.44 -3.82 6.77
CA LEU A 71 -6.47 -2.56 7.53
C LEU A 71 -7.80 -1.84 7.37
N ARG A 72 -8.34 -1.77 6.14
CA ARG A 72 -9.67 -1.21 5.88
C ARG A 72 -10.75 -1.90 6.71
N THR A 73 -10.73 -3.24 6.72
CA THR A 73 -11.69 -4.05 7.48
C THR A 73 -11.58 -3.76 8.97
N GLY A 74 -10.36 -3.73 9.53
CA GLY A 74 -10.13 -3.41 10.93
C GLY A 74 -10.53 -1.99 11.30
N LEU A 75 -10.26 -1.00 10.44
CA LEU A 75 -10.61 0.40 10.68
C LEU A 75 -12.12 0.66 10.66
N LEU A 76 -12.85 -0.01 9.77
CA LEU A 76 -14.32 0.06 9.74
C LEU A 76 -14.95 -0.43 11.04
N VAL A 77 -14.37 -1.45 11.68
CA VAL A 77 -14.83 -1.96 12.99
C VAL A 77 -14.58 -0.95 14.12
N THR A 78 -13.61 -0.04 13.95
CA THR A 78 -13.28 0.99 14.96
C THR A 78 -14.05 2.30 14.82
N ASP A 79 -14.91 2.43 13.80
CA ASP A 79 -15.72 3.61 13.48
C ASP A 79 -14.90 4.92 13.36
N LEU A 80 -13.60 4.77 13.05
CA LEU A 80 -12.66 5.89 12.94
C LEU A 80 -12.71 6.57 11.59
N GLU A 81 -12.98 5.81 10.52
CA GLU A 81 -12.97 6.29 9.15
C GLU A 81 -14.08 5.60 8.35
N ALA A 82 -14.92 6.39 7.67
CA ALA A 82 -16.00 5.83 6.88
C ALA A 82 -15.51 5.16 5.58
N ARG A 83 -14.36 5.61 5.03
CA ARG A 83 -13.79 5.10 3.77
C ARG A 83 -12.25 5.16 3.76
N PRO A 84 -11.57 4.37 4.60
CA PRO A 84 -10.12 4.29 4.56
C PRO A 84 -9.66 3.64 3.25
N PHE A 85 -8.58 4.17 2.67
CA PHE A 85 -7.93 3.73 1.45
C PHE A 85 -8.82 3.81 0.20
N SER A 86 -9.65 4.84 0.12
CA SER A 86 -10.59 5.05 -1.00
C SER A 86 -9.93 5.15 -2.37
N MET A 87 -8.67 5.61 -2.45
CA MET A 87 -7.87 5.66 -3.69
C MET A 87 -7.58 4.27 -4.29
N TRP A 88 -7.69 3.21 -3.51
CA TRP A 88 -7.58 1.83 -4.01
C TRP A 88 -8.89 1.30 -4.61
N GLN A 89 -10.00 2.01 -4.40
CA GLN A 89 -11.34 1.59 -4.82
C GLN A 89 -11.86 2.32 -6.06
N ILE A 90 -11.08 3.25 -6.63
CA ILE A 90 -11.47 3.99 -7.83
C ILE A 90 -11.08 3.21 -9.10
N PRO A 91 -11.81 3.36 -10.21
CA PRO A 91 -11.51 2.63 -11.45
C PRO A 91 -10.07 2.81 -11.95
N SER A 92 -9.49 3.99 -11.78
CA SER A 92 -8.14 4.29 -12.25
C SER A 92 -7.05 3.46 -11.57
N SER A 93 -7.23 3.05 -10.31
CA SER A 93 -6.26 2.16 -9.65
C SER A 93 -6.31 0.75 -10.26
N ALA A 94 -7.50 0.23 -10.52
CA ALA A 94 -7.69 -1.05 -11.19
C ALA A 94 -7.13 -1.05 -12.62
N GLU A 95 -7.36 0.04 -13.37
CA GLU A 95 -6.79 0.25 -14.70
C GLU A 95 -5.25 0.27 -14.65
N ALA A 96 -4.64 0.90 -13.64
CA ALA A 96 -3.21 0.87 -13.44
C ALA A 96 -2.69 -0.57 -13.19
N PHE A 97 -3.35 -1.37 -12.34
CA PHE A 97 -2.93 -2.77 -12.15
C PHE A 97 -3.08 -3.63 -13.41
N GLN A 98 -4.14 -3.41 -14.20
CA GLN A 98 -4.29 -4.08 -15.49
C GLN A 98 -3.19 -3.65 -16.48
N GLY A 99 -2.84 -2.37 -16.48
CA GLY A 99 -1.72 -1.82 -17.24
C GLY A 99 -0.40 -2.50 -16.89
N LEU A 100 -0.12 -2.76 -15.60
CA LEU A 100 1.09 -3.47 -15.17
C LEU A 100 1.18 -4.86 -15.81
N VAL A 101 0.10 -5.64 -15.71
CA VAL A 101 0.05 -7.00 -16.25
C VAL A 101 0.26 -6.99 -17.75
N LYS A 102 -0.47 -6.12 -18.46
CA LYS A 102 -0.36 -6.00 -19.91
C LYS A 102 1.06 -5.60 -20.35
N ALA A 103 1.67 -4.62 -19.68
CA ALA A 103 3.03 -4.17 -20.00
C ALA A 103 4.06 -5.29 -19.80
N LEU A 104 3.91 -6.13 -18.78
CA LEU A 104 4.77 -7.31 -18.57
C LEU A 104 4.58 -8.37 -19.66
N GLU A 105 3.33 -8.67 -20.03
CA GLU A 105 3.01 -9.64 -21.08
C GLU A 105 3.57 -9.22 -22.45
N GLU A 106 3.40 -7.95 -22.79
CA GLU A 106 3.88 -7.35 -24.04
C GLU A 106 5.38 -7.01 -24.00
N LYS A 107 6.02 -7.09 -22.82
CA LYS A 107 7.40 -6.68 -22.56
C LYS A 107 7.65 -5.21 -22.91
N ASP A 108 6.64 -4.37 -22.74
CA ASP A 108 6.74 -2.92 -22.93
C ASP A 108 7.33 -2.26 -21.67
N TRP A 109 8.66 -2.28 -21.60
CA TRP A 109 9.40 -1.75 -20.45
C TRP A 109 9.28 -0.24 -20.28
N VAL A 110 9.02 0.49 -21.37
CA VAL A 110 8.84 1.95 -21.33
C VAL A 110 7.48 2.27 -20.71
N PHE A 111 6.41 1.66 -21.24
CA PHE A 111 5.08 1.83 -20.67
C PHE A 111 5.02 1.35 -19.21
N LEU A 112 5.69 0.23 -18.89
CA LEU A 112 5.79 -0.25 -17.52
C LEU A 112 6.48 0.78 -16.59
N ALA A 113 7.58 1.38 -17.04
CA ALA A 113 8.29 2.40 -16.27
C ALA A 113 7.42 3.64 -16.04
N ASP A 114 6.68 4.09 -17.07
CA ASP A 114 5.79 5.25 -16.97
C ASP A 114 4.63 4.98 -16.01
N LEU A 115 3.99 3.81 -16.13
CA LEU A 115 2.90 3.41 -15.27
C LEU A 115 3.35 3.29 -13.80
N LEU A 116 4.55 2.75 -13.56
CA LEU A 116 5.13 2.70 -12.23
C LEU A 116 5.41 4.10 -11.66
N GLU A 117 5.98 5.00 -12.46
CA GLU A 117 6.37 6.35 -12.04
C GLU A 117 5.17 7.27 -11.78
N TYR A 118 4.16 7.22 -12.65
CA TYR A 118 3.08 8.21 -12.67
C TYR A 118 1.77 7.72 -12.06
N GLU A 119 1.56 6.41 -11.93
CA GLU A 119 0.32 5.86 -11.34
C GLU A 119 0.59 5.10 -10.04
N ILE A 120 1.48 4.09 -10.08
CA ILE A 120 1.68 3.17 -8.94
C ILE A 120 2.45 3.83 -7.79
N CYS A 121 3.58 4.50 -8.05
CA CYS A 121 4.33 5.20 -6.99
C CYS A 121 3.48 6.30 -6.33
N PRO A 122 2.74 7.15 -7.06
CA PRO A 122 1.82 8.11 -6.45
C PRO A 122 0.73 7.46 -5.60
N LEU A 123 0.15 6.33 -6.02
CA LEU A 123 -0.80 5.57 -5.21
C LEU A 123 -0.16 5.10 -3.89
N MET A 124 1.10 4.63 -3.92
CA MET A 124 1.84 4.26 -2.72
C MET A 124 2.11 5.45 -1.81
N LEU A 125 2.50 6.60 -2.35
CA LEU A 125 2.75 7.80 -1.56
C LEU A 125 1.49 8.28 -0.83
N GLU A 126 0.34 8.27 -1.50
CA GLU A 126 -0.92 8.63 -0.85
C GLU A 126 -1.31 7.57 0.21
N THR A 127 -1.03 6.29 -0.04
CA THR A 127 -1.22 5.21 0.93
C THR A 127 -0.37 5.41 2.17
N ASP A 128 0.92 5.74 2.01
CA ASP A 128 1.83 6.04 3.13
C ASP A 128 1.29 7.20 3.99
N LYS A 129 0.88 8.28 3.32
CA LYS A 129 0.32 9.46 3.97
C LYS A 129 -0.95 9.11 4.75
N GLU A 130 -1.85 8.35 4.16
CA GLU A 130 -3.08 7.92 4.82
C GLU A 130 -2.80 7.00 6.02
N MET A 131 -1.93 6.00 5.86
CA MET A 131 -1.50 5.11 6.96
C MET A 131 -0.88 5.90 8.11
N SER A 132 0.00 6.85 7.80
CA SER A 132 0.65 7.72 8.79
C SER A 132 -0.37 8.59 9.55
N GLN A 133 -1.37 9.13 8.86
CA GLN A 133 -2.43 9.94 9.48
C GLN A 133 -3.35 9.10 10.37
N LEU A 134 -3.75 7.92 9.90
CA LEU A 134 -4.60 7.00 10.65
C LEU A 134 -3.88 6.47 11.90
N SER A 135 -2.59 6.15 11.79
CA SER A 135 -1.78 5.72 12.93
C SER A 135 -1.74 6.79 14.04
N LYS A 136 -1.54 8.07 13.68
CA LYS A 136 -1.58 9.19 14.62
C LYS A 136 -2.95 9.38 15.27
N ARG A 137 -4.04 9.18 14.52
CA ARG A 137 -5.41 9.30 15.05
C ARG A 137 -5.76 8.18 16.03
N LEU A 138 -5.08 7.05 15.94
CA LEU A 138 -5.20 5.92 16.85
C LEU A 138 -4.33 6.06 18.11
N GLU A 139 -3.52 7.12 18.23
CA GLU A 139 -2.78 7.39 19.45
C GLU A 139 -3.74 7.65 20.63
N PRO A 140 -3.48 7.06 21.81
CA PRO A 140 -4.28 7.35 22.99
C PRO A 140 -4.19 8.84 23.32
N ARG A 141 -5.34 9.51 23.38
CA ARG A 141 -5.43 10.86 23.95
C ARG A 141 -5.14 10.73 25.44
N GLY A 142 -4.04 11.35 25.89
CA GLY A 142 -3.67 11.43 27.31
C GLY A 142 -4.70 12.17 28.15
#